data_AF-A0A9X1GLF0-F1
#
_entry.id   AF-A0A9X1GLF0-F1
#
_cell.length_a   1.000
_cell.length_b   1.000
_cell.length_c   1.000
_cell.angle_alpha   90.00
_cell.angle_beta   90.00
_cell.angle_gamma   90.00
#
_symmetry.space_group_name_H-M   'P 1'
#
loop_
_entity.id
_entity.type
_entity.pdbx_description
1 polymer ?
#
loop_
_entity_poly.entity_id
_entity_poly.type
_entity_poly.pdbx_seq_one_letter_code
_entity_poly.pdbx_strand_id
1 'polypeptide(L)'
;MQKFSQSFAFRQQAKLTSMKSFYQGLTVFLVLGICSCGNGKPGELNLNNLRIGANVTPIQAIKPAQDNRTTTVYIQGKVEKQAPLVKRQVYQIADSTGKIWVVTNQKNFQVGQDVVLKGKVKYKSIPLAGQEYGEIYLEEE
;
A
#
# COMPACT_ATOMS: atom_id res chain seq x y z
N MET A 1 -48.03 -10.99 67.80
CA MET A 1 -48.46 -12.22 67.10
C MET A 1 -48.39 -11.98 65.59
N GLN A 2 -47.84 -12.96 64.84
CA GLN A 2 -47.96 -13.24 63.39
C GLN A 2 -47.51 -12.14 62.37
N LYS A 3 -46.38 -12.26 61.66
CA LYS A 3 -45.98 -13.12 60.49
C LYS A 3 -46.70 -12.81 59.16
N PHE A 4 -45.89 -12.82 58.10
CA PHE A 4 -46.14 -12.72 56.64
C PHE A 4 -46.19 -11.27 56.10
N SER A 5 -45.43 -10.87 55.07
CA SER A 5 -45.08 -11.64 53.87
C SER A 5 -43.78 -11.14 53.22
N GLN A 6 -42.76 -12.00 53.14
CA GLN A 6 -41.64 -11.88 52.21
C GLN A 6 -41.88 -12.87 51.07
N SER A 7 -42.09 -12.40 49.83
CA SER A 7 -41.99 -13.27 48.63
C SER A 7 -42.25 -12.53 47.30
N PHE A 8 -41.59 -11.40 47.03
CA PHE A 8 -41.59 -10.86 45.64
C PHE A 8 -40.23 -10.35 45.13
N ALA A 9 -39.23 -10.18 46.00
CA ALA A 9 -37.98 -9.53 45.59
C ALA A 9 -36.90 -10.47 45.00
N PHE A 10 -37.09 -11.79 44.97
CA PHE A 10 -36.00 -12.72 44.64
C PHE A 10 -35.86 -13.08 43.14
N ARG A 11 -36.86 -12.82 42.29
CA ARG A 11 -36.83 -13.29 40.89
C ARG A 11 -36.23 -12.31 39.86
N GLN A 12 -36.09 -11.02 40.16
CA GLN A 12 -35.55 -10.06 39.16
C GLN A 12 -34.04 -9.84 39.20
N GLN A 13 -33.34 -10.21 40.29
CA GLN A 13 -31.91 -9.95 40.42
C GLN A 13 -31.00 -10.93 39.64
N ALA A 14 -31.53 -12.06 39.15
CA ALA A 14 -30.72 -13.10 38.51
C ALA A 14 -30.41 -12.87 37.02
N LYS A 15 -31.11 -11.97 36.32
CA LYS A 15 -30.87 -11.72 34.88
C LYS A 15 -29.84 -10.62 34.59
N LEU A 16 -29.70 -9.63 35.46
CA LEU A 16 -28.83 -8.47 35.23
C LEU A 16 -27.36 -8.70 35.61
N THR A 17 -27.08 -9.70 36.46
CA THR A 17 -25.73 -10.08 36.88
C THR A 17 -24.99 -10.99 35.89
N SER A 18 -25.73 -11.75 35.08
CA SER A 18 -25.14 -12.62 34.05
C SER A 18 -24.52 -11.83 32.89
N MET A 19 -25.18 -10.77 32.44
CA MET A 19 -24.76 -9.98 31.27
C MET A 19 -23.51 -9.12 31.54
N LYS A 20 -23.34 -8.61 32.78
CA LYS A 20 -22.13 -7.88 33.20
C LYS A 20 -20.93 -8.80 33.40
N SER A 21 -21.16 -10.03 33.86
CA SER A 21 -20.10 -11.04 34.04
C SER A 21 -19.50 -11.48 32.70
N PHE A 22 -20.34 -11.57 31.66
CA PHE A 22 -19.89 -11.90 30.31
C PHE A 22 -19.06 -10.78 29.67
N TYR A 23 -19.48 -9.52 29.85
CA TYR A 23 -18.74 -8.35 29.36
C TYR A 23 -17.38 -8.22 30.07
N GLN A 24 -17.33 -8.42 31.39
CA GLN A 24 -16.08 -8.38 32.13
C GLN A 24 -15.13 -9.53 31.76
N GLY A 25 -15.64 -10.72 31.46
CA GLY A 25 -14.83 -11.83 30.95
C GLY A 25 -14.22 -11.54 29.57
N LEU A 26 -15.00 -10.93 28.67
CA LEU A 26 -14.54 -10.55 27.32
C LEU A 26 -13.42 -9.49 27.38
N THR A 27 -13.55 -8.48 28.25
CA THR A 27 -12.52 -7.44 28.40
C THR A 27 -11.21 -8.01 28.94
N VAL A 28 -11.27 -8.95 29.89
CA VAL A 28 -10.07 -9.61 30.44
C VAL A 28 -9.38 -10.48 29.40
N PHE A 29 -10.14 -11.20 28.57
CA PHE A 29 -9.58 -12.02 27.49
C PHE A 29 -8.89 -11.16 26.40
N LEU A 30 -9.45 -10.00 26.08
CA LEU A 30 -8.89 -9.08 25.07
C LEU A 30 -7.61 -8.38 25.55
N VAL A 31 -7.51 -8.04 26.84
CA VAL A 31 -6.30 -7.43 27.43
C VAL A 31 -5.17 -8.45 27.63
N LEU A 32 -5.48 -9.73 27.86
CA LEU A 32 -4.45 -10.78 27.98
C LEU A 32 -3.87 -11.20 26.62
N GLY A 33 -4.57 -10.95 25.51
CA GLY A 33 -4.10 -11.28 24.16
C GLY A 33 -2.96 -10.39 23.63
N ILE A 34 -2.79 -9.18 24.18
CA ILE A 34 -1.80 -8.20 23.70
C ILE A 34 -0.40 -8.32 24.36
N CYS A 35 -0.23 -9.25 25.31
CA CYS A 35 1.07 -9.45 25.98
C CYS A 35 1.86 -10.69 25.49
N SER A 36 1.45 -11.34 24.39
CA SER A 36 2.25 -12.41 23.78
C SER A 36 3.38 -11.82 22.93
N CYS A 37 4.41 -11.27 23.58
CA CYS A 37 5.70 -11.00 22.97
C CYS A 37 6.49 -12.32 22.89
N GLY A 38 6.19 -13.13 21.88
CA GLY A 38 7.08 -14.21 21.45
C GLY A 38 8.33 -13.62 20.80
N ASN A 39 9.48 -14.25 20.99
CA ASN A 39 10.79 -13.88 20.43
C ASN A 39 10.89 -14.15 18.91
N GLY A 40 9.81 -13.88 18.17
CA GLY A 40 9.73 -13.99 16.73
C GLY A 40 10.28 -12.71 16.12
N LYS A 41 11.22 -12.85 15.18
CA LYS A 41 11.60 -11.78 14.26
C LYS A 41 10.30 -11.10 13.78
N PRO A 42 10.16 -9.77 13.88
CA PRO A 42 8.95 -9.10 13.43
C PRO A 42 8.68 -9.59 12.01
N GLY A 43 7.52 -10.21 11.81
CA GLY A 43 7.12 -10.73 10.51
C GLY A 43 7.27 -9.61 9.51
N GLU A 44 8.22 -9.79 8.61
CA GLU A 44 8.47 -8.90 7.50
C GLU A 44 7.22 -8.99 6.63
N LEU A 45 6.25 -8.13 6.91
CA LEU A 45 5.07 -7.97 6.08
C LEU A 45 5.61 -7.58 4.71
N ASN A 46 5.62 -8.54 3.78
CA ASN A 46 6.07 -8.32 2.41
C ASN A 46 5.02 -7.43 1.73
N LEU A 47 5.14 -6.13 1.98
CA LEU A 47 4.26 -5.06 1.51
C LEU A 47 4.34 -4.84 -0.01
N ASN A 48 5.28 -5.53 -0.67
CA ASN A 48 5.57 -5.47 -2.09
C ASN A 48 4.37 -5.83 -2.97
N ASN A 49 3.36 -6.52 -2.42
CA ASN A 49 2.17 -6.94 -3.17
C ASN A 49 0.87 -6.20 -2.76
N LEU A 50 0.94 -5.17 -1.91
CA LEU A 50 -0.23 -4.33 -1.66
C LEU A 50 -0.45 -3.40 -2.86
N ARG A 51 -1.46 -3.74 -3.68
CA ARG A 51 -2.05 -2.82 -4.66
C ARG A 51 -2.85 -1.75 -3.89
N ILE A 52 -2.14 -0.81 -3.26
CA ILE A 52 -2.74 0.36 -2.60
C ILE A 52 -3.57 1.08 -3.67
N GLY A 53 -4.83 1.41 -3.36
CA GLY A 53 -5.93 1.75 -4.28
C GLY A 53 -5.78 2.97 -5.20
N ALA A 54 -4.58 3.26 -5.68
CA ALA A 54 -4.34 4.10 -6.85
C ALA A 54 -4.79 3.34 -8.12
N ASN A 55 -5.42 4.06 -9.05
CA ASN A 55 -5.68 3.54 -10.38
C ASN A 55 -4.34 3.42 -11.13
N VAL A 56 -3.77 2.21 -11.09
CA VAL A 56 -2.48 1.90 -11.72
C VAL A 56 -2.67 1.76 -13.22
N THR A 57 -1.95 2.58 -13.98
CA THR A 57 -1.93 2.53 -15.45
C THR A 57 -0.95 1.43 -15.90
N PRO A 58 -1.37 0.48 -16.75
CA PRO A 58 -0.45 -0.46 -17.37
C PRO A 58 0.61 0.26 -18.20
N ILE A 59 1.88 -0.14 -18.10
CA ILE A 59 3.00 0.57 -18.75
C ILE A 59 2.78 0.71 -20.26
N GLN A 60 2.30 -0.33 -20.95
CA GLN A 60 2.04 -0.29 -22.40
C GLN A 60 0.96 0.73 -22.81
N ALA A 61 0.06 1.10 -21.88
CA ALA A 61 -1.05 2.00 -22.14
C ALA A 61 -0.65 3.48 -21.99
N ILE A 62 0.56 3.75 -21.50
CA ILE A 62 1.08 5.11 -21.35
C ILE A 62 1.39 5.67 -22.74
N LYS A 63 0.68 6.73 -23.11
CA LYS A 63 0.87 7.45 -24.37
C LYS A 63 1.61 8.76 -24.13
N PRO A 64 2.30 9.31 -25.14
CA PRO A 64 2.86 10.65 -25.05
C PRO A 64 1.76 11.64 -24.69
N ALA A 65 2.07 12.59 -23.81
CA ALA A 65 1.14 13.64 -23.45
C ALA A 65 0.77 14.46 -24.71
N GLN A 66 -0.50 14.46 -25.09
CA GLN A 66 -1.03 15.32 -26.15
C GLN A 66 -1.37 16.69 -25.55
N ASP A 67 -1.08 17.76 -26.30
CA ASP A 67 -1.51 19.15 -26.03
C ASP A 67 -0.91 19.83 -24.79
N ASN A 68 0.39 19.66 -24.52
CA ASN A 68 1.13 20.35 -23.45
C ASN A 68 0.58 20.12 -22.02
N ARG A 69 -0.42 19.25 -21.84
CA ARG A 69 -0.98 18.92 -20.54
C ARG A 69 -0.07 17.91 -19.86
N THR A 70 0.34 18.22 -18.64
CA THR A 70 1.13 17.29 -17.83
C THR A 70 0.20 16.16 -17.35
N THR A 71 0.33 14.96 -17.93
CA THR A 71 -0.38 13.77 -17.47
C THR A 71 0.42 13.09 -16.37
N THR A 72 -0.17 12.91 -15.19
CA THR A 72 0.44 12.17 -14.08
C THR A 72 -0.22 10.80 -13.96
N VAL A 73 0.58 9.74 -13.88
CA VAL A 73 0.12 8.35 -13.81
C VAL A 73 0.73 7.66 -12.59
N TYR A 74 0.04 6.63 -12.11
CA TYR A 74 0.60 5.67 -11.16
C TYR A 74 0.96 4.40 -11.92
N ILE A 75 2.17 3.89 -11.69
CA ILE A 75 2.61 2.60 -12.20
C ILE A 75 2.99 1.68 -11.05
N GLN A 76 2.86 0.38 -11.26
CA GLN A 76 3.34 -0.64 -10.34
C GLN A 76 4.15 -1.66 -11.14
N GLY A 77 5.33 -1.99 -10.66
CA GLY A 77 6.18 -2.97 -11.32
C GLY A 77 7.44 -3.29 -10.52
N LYS A 78 8.28 -4.14 -11.10
CA LYS A 78 9.55 -4.58 -10.55
C LYS A 78 10.70 -3.76 -11.10
N VAL A 79 11.64 -3.38 -10.24
CA VAL A 79 12.88 -2.72 -10.65
C VAL A 79 13.78 -3.74 -11.35
N GLU A 80 14.04 -3.56 -12.64
CA GLU A 80 14.93 -4.45 -13.40
C GLU A 80 16.36 -3.91 -13.51
N LYS A 81 16.50 -2.58 -13.67
CA LYS A 81 17.79 -1.93 -13.88
C LYS A 81 17.85 -0.59 -13.18
N GLN A 82 19.07 -0.13 -12.94
CA GLN A 82 19.37 1.20 -12.41
C GLN A 82 20.46 1.85 -13.25
N ALA A 83 20.32 3.15 -13.51
CA ALA A 83 21.33 3.99 -14.14
C ALA A 83 21.53 5.28 -13.31
N PRO A 84 22.74 5.56 -12.81
CA PRO A 84 23.01 6.77 -12.05
C PRO A 84 23.07 8.01 -12.95
N LEU A 85 22.47 9.12 -12.52
CA LEU A 85 22.67 10.45 -13.11
C LEU A 85 23.42 11.35 -12.13
N VAL A 86 23.94 12.49 -12.61
CA VAL A 86 24.73 13.44 -11.81
C VAL A 86 24.00 13.91 -10.54
N LYS A 87 22.68 14.11 -10.60
CA LYS A 87 21.88 14.61 -9.46
C LYS A 87 20.67 13.73 -9.11
N ARG A 88 20.31 12.77 -9.96
CA ARG A 88 19.09 11.95 -9.86
C ARG A 88 19.43 10.49 -10.10
N GLN A 89 18.47 9.60 -9.93
CA GLN A 89 18.58 8.20 -10.32
C GLN A 89 17.55 7.89 -11.40
N VAL A 90 17.87 6.92 -12.25
CA VAL A 90 16.90 6.36 -13.19
C VAL A 90 16.78 4.88 -12.91
N TYR A 91 15.55 4.39 -12.81
CA TYR A 91 15.25 2.97 -12.66
C TYR A 91 14.39 2.51 -13.82
N GLN A 92 14.69 1.32 -14.35
CA GLN A 92 13.81 0.64 -15.30
C GLN A 92 12.81 -0.18 -14.50
N ILE A 93 11.54 0.17 -14.64
CA ILE A 93 10.44 -0.53 -13.98
C ILE A 93 9.73 -1.38 -15.02
N ALA A 94 9.50 -2.65 -14.73
CA ALA A 94 8.80 -3.59 -15.59
C ALA A 94 7.53 -4.11 -14.92
N ASP A 95 6.43 -4.13 -15.66
CA ASP A 95 5.21 -4.82 -15.29
C ASP A 95 4.95 -5.96 -16.30
N SER A 96 3.78 -6.59 -16.22
CA SER A 96 3.40 -7.66 -17.16
C SER A 96 3.15 -7.17 -18.59
N THR A 97 3.09 -5.86 -18.82
CA THR A 97 2.72 -5.22 -20.09
C THR A 97 3.89 -4.55 -20.79
N GLY A 98 4.92 -4.13 -20.05
CA GLY A 98 6.07 -3.46 -20.63
C GLY A 98 7.09 -2.97 -19.61
N LYS A 99 7.99 -2.12 -20.10
CA LYS A 99 9.08 -1.53 -19.32
C LYS A 99 9.10 -0.02 -19.54
N ILE A 100 9.41 0.74 -18.51
CA ILE A 100 9.55 2.19 -18.60
C ILE A 100 10.68 2.68 -17.70
N TRP A 101 11.37 3.72 -18.16
CA TRP A 101 12.35 4.43 -17.35
C TRP A 101 11.67 5.48 -16.47
N VAL A 102 12.05 5.51 -15.19
CA VAL A 102 11.56 6.48 -14.22
C VAL A 102 12.73 7.26 -13.64
N VAL A 103 12.73 8.57 -13.86
CA VAL A 103 13.68 9.52 -13.29
C VAL A 103 13.15 10.00 -11.94
N THR A 104 13.91 9.78 -10.89
CA THR A 104 13.48 10.01 -9.49
C THR A 104 14.62 10.59 -8.65
N ASN A 105 14.24 11.34 -7.60
CA ASN A 105 15.17 11.76 -6.56
C ASN A 105 15.24 10.76 -5.40
N GLN A 106 14.28 9.84 -5.32
CA GLN A 106 14.31 8.71 -4.39
C GLN A 106 15.49 7.81 -4.72
N LYS A 107 16.13 7.34 -3.67
CA LYS A 107 17.32 6.48 -3.73
C LYS A 107 16.98 5.15 -3.10
N ASN A 108 17.83 4.16 -3.37
CA ASN A 108 17.82 2.85 -2.72
C ASN A 108 16.68 1.91 -3.13
N PHE A 109 16.09 2.08 -4.32
CA PHE A 109 15.34 0.98 -4.91
C PHE A 109 16.31 -0.13 -5.30
N GLN A 110 16.05 -1.35 -4.85
CA GLN A 110 16.88 -2.50 -5.17
C GLN A 110 16.38 -3.19 -6.44
N VAL A 111 17.30 -3.71 -7.25
CA VAL A 111 16.92 -4.58 -8.37
C VAL A 111 16.16 -5.79 -7.83
N GLY A 112 15.02 -6.10 -8.44
CA GLY A 112 14.10 -7.15 -8.02
C GLY A 112 12.97 -6.69 -7.08
N GLN A 113 13.07 -5.48 -6.53
CA GLN A 113 12.05 -4.88 -5.66
C GLN A 113 10.80 -4.50 -6.45
N ASP A 114 9.62 -4.78 -5.90
CA ASP A 114 8.36 -4.25 -6.43
C ASP A 114 8.09 -2.87 -5.85
N VAL A 115 7.72 -1.92 -6.72
CA VAL A 115 7.51 -0.52 -6.38
C VAL A 115 6.23 0.00 -7.01
N VAL A 116 5.60 0.98 -6.34
CA VAL A 116 4.49 1.77 -6.88
C VAL A 116 4.98 3.21 -6.98
N LEU A 117 4.99 3.77 -8.18
CA LEU A 117 5.54 5.11 -8.45
C LEU A 117 4.49 5.99 -9.11
N LYS A 118 4.44 7.26 -8.69
CA LYS A 118 3.65 8.32 -9.31
C LYS A 118 4.58 9.20 -10.11
N GLY A 119 4.30 9.40 -11.39
CA GLY A 119 5.18 10.18 -12.26
C GLY A 119 4.44 10.94 -13.35
N LYS A 120 5.03 12.06 -13.75
CA LYS A 120 4.61 12.87 -14.90
C LYS A 120 5.14 12.20 -16.17
N VAL A 121 4.25 11.93 -17.12
CA VAL A 121 4.62 11.37 -18.42
C VAL A 121 5.40 12.41 -19.22
N LYS A 122 6.56 12.01 -19.72
CA LYS A 122 7.44 12.80 -20.58
C LYS A 122 7.75 12.03 -21.85
N TYR A 123 8.01 12.76 -22.91
CA TYR A 123 8.45 12.22 -24.19
C TYR A 123 9.68 12.99 -24.66
N LYS A 124 10.72 12.28 -25.04
CA LYS A 124 11.92 12.87 -25.63
C LYS A 124 12.04 12.43 -27.08
N SER A 125 11.82 13.36 -28.00
CA SER A 125 12.06 13.15 -29.44
C SER A 125 13.57 12.99 -29.72
N ILE A 126 13.91 12.01 -30.55
CA ILE A 126 15.26 11.70 -31.02
C ILE A 126 15.18 11.40 -32.54
N PRO A 127 15.08 12.44 -33.38
CA PRO A 127 15.02 12.25 -34.83
C PRO A 127 16.43 11.92 -35.37
N LEU A 128 16.57 10.77 -36.02
CA LEU A 128 17.81 10.31 -36.66
C LEU A 128 17.50 9.81 -38.06
N ALA A 129 18.21 10.34 -39.07
CA ALA A 129 18.04 9.95 -40.48
C ALA A 129 16.58 10.01 -40.98
N GLY A 130 15.79 10.97 -40.50
CA GLY A 130 14.37 11.12 -40.86
C GLY A 130 13.41 10.16 -40.16
N GLN A 131 13.90 9.32 -39.24
CA GLN A 131 13.09 8.44 -38.40
C GLN A 131 13.11 8.92 -36.94
N GLU A 132 11.97 8.82 -36.28
CA GLU A 132 11.81 9.16 -34.86
C GLU A 132 12.14 7.95 -33.98
N TYR A 133 13.11 8.12 -33.07
CA TYR A 133 13.54 7.12 -32.08
C TYR A 133 13.28 7.56 -30.64
N GLY A 134 12.37 8.52 -30.46
CA GLY A 134 12.02 9.05 -29.17
C GLY A 134 11.40 8.01 -28.23
N GLU A 135 11.54 8.26 -26.92
CA GLU A 135 11.07 7.35 -25.87
C GLU A 135 10.20 8.08 -24.85
N ILE A 136 9.22 7.36 -24.32
CA ILE A 136 8.34 7.80 -23.24
C ILE A 136 9.00 7.40 -21.92
N TYR A 137 9.04 8.32 -20.97
CA TYR A 137 9.59 8.09 -19.63
C TYR A 137 8.76 8.83 -18.58
N LEU A 138 8.94 8.46 -17.31
CA LEU A 138 8.31 9.17 -16.19
C LEU A 138 9.33 10.00 -15.43
N GLU A 139 8.92 11.20 -15.03
CA GLU A 139 9.60 11.96 -13.99
C GLU A 139 8.76 11.95 -12.73
N GLU A 140 9.34 11.44 -11.64
CA GLU A 140 8.71 11.50 -10.33
C GLU A 140 8.56 12.96 -9.87
N GLU A 141 7.42 13.23 -9.23
CA GLU A 141 7.09 14.50 -8.58
C GLU A 141 7.71 14.62 -7.18
#